data_AF-A0A059UPF1-F1
#
_entry.id   AF-A0A059UPF1-F1
#
_cell.length_a   1.000
_cell.length_b   1.000
_cell.length_c   1.000
_cell.angle_alpha   90.00
_cell.angle_beta   90.00
_cell.angle_gamma   90.00
#
_symmetry.space_group_name_H-M   'P 1'
#
loop_
_entity.id
_entity.type
_entity.pdbx_description
1 polymer ?
#
loop_
_entity_poly.entity_id
_entity_poly.type
_entity_poly.pdbx_seq_one_letter_code
_entity_poly.pdbx_strand_id
1 'polypeptide(L)'
;DVMLVRDDDIPGLIMDGIVELGIIGSNVLEETCLTRALVRGSISYKVLQHLDFGVCRLSLSVPFDKEYSSTSCLKNARIATSYPNLLKRYFDEKNIPFKPFVLNGSVEVAHNSGLADAICDLVSTGATLEANGLREVETIYHSRACLISREDKHMAIDKKRFIQKLLNRIQGVIKARESKYIMLHIDKNKLNTIT
;
A
#
# COMPACT_ATOMS: atom_id res chain seq x y z
N ASP A 1 -17.08 -1.42 -18.38
CA ASP A 1 -17.10 -2.74 -17.70
C ASP A 1 -16.25 -2.73 -16.45
N VAL A 2 -16.40 -3.75 -15.61
CA VAL A 2 -15.60 -3.97 -14.39
C VAL A 2 -14.93 -5.31 -14.53
N MET A 3 -13.62 -5.36 -14.30
CA MET A 3 -12.83 -6.59 -14.36
C MET A 3 -12.32 -6.92 -12.96
N LEU A 4 -12.57 -8.15 -12.50
CA LEU A 4 -12.10 -8.65 -11.21
C LEU A 4 -10.87 -9.51 -11.45
N VAL A 5 -9.72 -9.04 -11.00
CA VAL A 5 -8.41 -9.68 -11.17
C VAL A 5 -7.67 -9.73 -9.84
N ARG A 6 -6.53 -10.44 -9.81
CA ARG A 6 -5.62 -10.31 -8.68
C ARG A 6 -5.02 -8.91 -8.66
N ASP A 7 -4.74 -8.42 -7.47
CA ASP A 7 -4.18 -7.10 -7.26
C ASP A 7 -2.83 -6.91 -7.95
N ASP A 8 -1.98 -7.94 -7.93
CA ASP A 8 -0.67 -7.96 -8.63
C ASP A 8 -0.76 -7.69 -10.14
N ASP A 9 -1.89 -8.03 -10.77
CA ASP A 9 -2.10 -7.82 -12.21
C ASP A 9 -2.51 -6.37 -12.55
N ILE A 10 -3.12 -5.65 -11.60
CA ILE A 10 -3.75 -4.34 -11.84
C ILE A 10 -2.76 -3.30 -12.36
N PRO A 11 -1.55 -3.11 -11.77
CA PRO A 11 -0.60 -2.12 -12.27
C PRO A 11 -0.20 -2.41 -13.73
N GLY A 12 0.05 -3.69 -14.06
CA GLY A 12 0.43 -4.09 -15.40
C GLY A 12 -0.66 -3.77 -16.43
N LEU A 13 -1.90 -4.12 -16.12
CA LEU A 13 -3.04 -3.85 -17.01
C LEU A 13 -3.27 -2.36 -17.28
N ILE A 14 -2.99 -1.48 -16.30
CA ILE A 14 -3.05 -0.03 -16.48
C ILE A 14 -1.89 0.47 -17.32
N MET A 15 -0.67 0.07 -16.98
CA MET A 15 0.56 0.53 -17.63
C MET A 15 0.65 0.06 -19.10
N ASP A 16 0.09 -1.11 -19.40
CA ASP A 16 0.04 -1.69 -20.74
C ASP A 16 -1.21 -1.21 -21.52
N GLY A 17 -2.07 -0.41 -20.87
CA GLY A 17 -3.21 0.25 -21.50
C GLY A 17 -4.40 -0.65 -21.80
N ILE A 18 -4.49 -1.80 -21.14
CA ILE A 18 -5.59 -2.77 -21.24
C ILE A 18 -6.84 -2.24 -20.51
N VAL A 19 -6.64 -1.57 -19.37
CA VAL A 19 -7.71 -0.90 -18.63
C VAL A 19 -7.40 0.58 -18.39
N GLU A 20 -8.43 1.38 -18.11
CA GLU A 20 -8.26 2.81 -17.84
C GLU A 20 -8.16 3.19 -16.36
N LEU A 21 -8.75 2.39 -15.46
CA LEU A 21 -8.83 2.66 -14.03
C LEU A 21 -8.55 1.39 -13.22
N GLY A 22 -7.86 1.55 -12.09
CA GLY A 22 -7.58 0.47 -11.14
C GLY A 22 -7.62 0.97 -9.70
N ILE A 23 -8.10 0.13 -8.79
CA ILE A 23 -7.97 0.34 -7.34
C ILE A 23 -6.93 -0.66 -6.84
N ILE A 24 -5.86 -0.18 -6.22
CA ILE A 24 -4.71 -1.01 -5.84
C ILE A 24 -4.06 -0.48 -4.54
N GLY A 25 -3.34 -1.33 -3.81
CA GLY A 25 -2.48 -0.88 -2.72
C GLY A 25 -1.23 -0.17 -3.25
N SER A 26 -0.84 0.95 -2.64
CA SER A 26 0.36 1.68 -3.05
C SER A 26 1.65 0.86 -2.94
N ASN A 27 1.70 -0.12 -2.03
CA ASN A 27 2.79 -1.10 -1.92
C ASN A 27 2.95 -1.93 -3.21
N VAL A 28 1.86 -2.51 -3.73
CA VAL A 28 1.90 -3.33 -4.96
C VAL A 28 2.26 -2.46 -6.16
N LEU A 29 1.69 -1.26 -6.23
CA LEU A 29 2.00 -0.30 -7.29
C LEU A 29 3.48 0.07 -7.31
N GLU A 30 4.04 0.44 -6.16
CA GLU A 30 5.44 0.85 -6.05
C GLU A 30 6.40 -0.32 -6.31
N GLU A 31 6.13 -1.51 -5.77
CA GLU A 31 6.91 -2.72 -6.02
C GLU A 31 6.92 -3.09 -7.52
N THR A 32 5.77 -2.96 -8.19
CA THR A 32 5.67 -3.21 -9.63
C THR A 32 6.42 -2.17 -10.45
N CYS A 33 6.35 -0.89 -10.06
CA CYS A 33 7.12 0.19 -10.69
C CYS A 33 8.62 -0.07 -10.59
N LEU A 34 9.12 -0.45 -9.41
CA LEU A 34 10.53 -0.78 -9.20
C LEU A 34 10.93 -2.01 -10.03
N THR A 35 10.10 -3.05 -10.04
CA THR A 35 10.35 -4.25 -10.86
C THR A 35 10.46 -3.90 -12.35
N ARG A 36 9.53 -3.11 -12.88
CA ARG A 36 9.55 -2.68 -14.29
C ARG A 36 10.75 -1.79 -14.60
N ALA A 37 11.15 -0.91 -13.69
CA ALA A 37 12.31 -0.05 -13.87
C ALA A 37 13.61 -0.87 -14.06
N LEU A 38 13.76 -2.00 -13.34
CA LEU A 38 14.92 -2.89 -13.48
C LEU A 38 15.04 -3.51 -14.88
N VAL A 39 13.91 -3.85 -15.51
CA VAL A 39 13.87 -4.43 -16.86
C VAL A 39 13.68 -3.39 -17.97
N ARG A 40 13.81 -2.09 -17.65
CA ARG A 40 13.55 -0.96 -18.58
C ARG A 40 12.16 -1.02 -19.22
N GLY A 41 11.17 -1.53 -18.48
CA GLY A 41 9.78 -1.56 -18.89
C GLY A 41 9.14 -0.18 -18.91
N SER A 42 8.08 -0.02 -19.70
CA SER A 42 7.27 1.20 -19.67
C SER A 42 6.50 1.30 -18.35
N ILE A 43 6.55 2.49 -17.74
CA ILE A 43 5.80 2.85 -16.54
C ILE A 43 4.97 4.07 -16.91
N SER A 44 3.68 3.86 -17.19
CA SER A 44 2.75 4.93 -17.54
C SER A 44 1.45 4.78 -16.78
N TYR A 45 1.25 5.62 -15.78
CA TYR A 45 0.03 5.70 -14.98
C TYR A 45 -0.07 7.07 -14.32
N LYS A 46 -1.22 7.36 -13.73
CA LYS A 46 -1.48 8.54 -12.93
C LYS A 46 -2.20 8.13 -11.65
N VAL A 47 -1.70 8.55 -10.50
CA VAL A 47 -2.46 8.42 -9.24
C VAL A 47 -3.52 9.51 -9.22
N LEU A 48 -4.79 9.11 -9.14
CA LEU A 48 -5.92 10.04 -9.11
C LEU A 48 -6.29 10.43 -7.68
N GLN A 49 -6.28 9.47 -6.75
CA GLN A 49 -6.75 9.67 -5.38
C GLN A 49 -6.19 8.59 -4.47
N HIS A 50 -5.69 8.97 -3.30
CA HIS A 50 -5.51 8.02 -2.20
C HIS A 50 -6.84 7.81 -1.47
N LEU A 51 -7.17 6.57 -1.20
CA LEU A 51 -8.39 6.15 -0.52
C LEU A 51 -8.12 5.99 0.97
N ASP A 52 -9.17 6.07 1.78
CA ASP A 52 -9.15 6.07 3.24
C ASP A 52 -9.22 4.65 3.85
N PHE A 53 -8.90 3.62 3.07
CA PHE A 53 -8.94 2.21 3.50
C PHE A 53 -7.71 1.44 3.02
N GLY A 54 -7.55 0.21 3.51
CA GLY A 54 -6.39 -0.63 3.20
C GLY A 54 -5.09 -0.06 3.78
N VAL A 55 -5.18 0.67 4.89
CA VAL A 55 -4.01 1.31 5.51
C VAL A 55 -3.16 0.25 6.20
N CYS A 56 -1.91 0.18 5.79
CA CYS A 56 -0.89 -0.67 6.39
C CYS A 56 0.49 -0.05 6.19
N ARG A 57 1.52 -0.73 6.68
CA ARG A 57 2.91 -0.36 6.50
C ARG A 57 3.72 -1.61 6.21
N LEU A 58 4.69 -1.51 5.34
CA LEU A 58 5.68 -2.55 5.12
C LEU A 58 6.80 -2.32 6.13
N SER A 59 7.10 -3.32 6.94
CA SER A 59 8.00 -3.15 8.08
C SER A 59 8.94 -4.32 8.28
N LEU A 60 10.14 -4.01 8.73
CA LEU A 60 11.10 -4.99 9.23
C LEU A 60 10.66 -5.47 10.60
N SER A 61 10.75 -6.78 10.80
CA SER A 61 10.43 -7.43 12.06
C SER A 61 11.50 -8.46 12.42
N VAL A 62 11.79 -8.56 13.71
CA VAL A 62 12.79 -9.47 14.28
C VAL A 62 12.19 -10.24 15.45
N PRO A 63 12.80 -11.36 15.89
CA PRO A 63 12.37 -12.07 17.09
C PRO A 63 12.38 -11.19 18.34
N PHE A 64 11.47 -11.43 19.28
CA PHE A 64 11.38 -10.63 20.51
C PHE A 64 12.70 -10.59 21.31
N ASP A 65 13.40 -11.71 21.37
CA ASP A 65 14.65 -11.90 22.09
C ASP A 65 15.88 -11.36 21.33
N LYS A 66 15.73 -10.99 20.06
CA LYS A 66 16.81 -10.39 19.28
C LYS A 66 17.01 -8.94 19.70
N GLU A 67 18.21 -8.63 20.19
CA GLU A 67 18.63 -7.25 20.40
C GLU A 67 18.64 -6.50 19.06
N TYR A 68 18.04 -5.32 19.04
CA TYR A 68 17.98 -4.46 17.86
C TYR A 68 18.16 -3.01 18.31
N SER A 69 19.32 -2.43 17.97
CA SER A 69 19.60 -1.01 18.20
C SER A 69 19.40 -0.17 16.95
N SER A 70 19.63 -0.75 15.77
CA SER A 70 19.49 -0.06 14.48
C SER A 70 19.45 -1.06 13.33
N THR A 71 19.12 -0.57 12.13
CA THR A 71 19.14 -1.35 10.88
C THR A 71 20.48 -2.02 10.59
N SER A 72 21.60 -1.49 11.11
CA SER A 72 22.92 -2.09 11.01
C SER A 72 23.02 -3.47 11.66
N CYS A 73 22.16 -3.79 12.64
CA CYS A 73 22.04 -5.14 13.24
C CYS A 73 21.62 -6.20 12.20
N LEU A 74 21.07 -5.79 11.06
CA LEU A 74 20.64 -6.67 9.97
C LEU A 74 21.67 -6.74 8.83
N LYS A 75 22.89 -6.23 9.03
CA LYS A 75 23.96 -6.34 8.04
C LYS A 75 24.24 -7.81 7.71
N ASN A 76 24.20 -8.14 6.42
CA ASN A 76 24.34 -9.49 5.85
C ASN A 76 23.28 -10.51 6.31
N ALA A 77 22.24 -10.07 7.02
CA ALA A 77 21.14 -10.92 7.45
C ALA A 77 20.32 -11.39 6.24
N ARG A 78 19.77 -12.60 6.33
CA ARG A 78 18.78 -13.12 5.40
C ARG A 78 17.40 -12.62 5.78
N ILE A 79 16.76 -11.85 4.90
CA ILE A 79 15.49 -11.20 5.19
C ILE A 79 14.42 -11.76 4.25
N ALA A 80 13.38 -12.36 4.84
CA ALA A 80 12.23 -12.86 4.08
C ALA A 80 11.27 -11.72 3.70
N THR A 81 10.82 -11.64 2.46
CA THR A 81 9.83 -10.63 2.04
C THR A 81 9.08 -11.00 0.77
N SER A 82 7.87 -10.50 0.61
CA SER A 82 7.14 -10.46 -0.66
C SER A 82 7.40 -9.18 -1.46
N TYR A 83 8.16 -8.23 -0.91
CA TYR A 83 8.43 -6.90 -1.49
C TYR A 83 9.95 -6.64 -1.64
N PRO A 84 10.66 -7.46 -2.45
CA PRO A 84 12.12 -7.43 -2.53
C PRO A 84 12.67 -6.09 -3.01
N ASN A 85 12.00 -5.38 -3.91
CA ASN A 85 12.54 -4.15 -4.47
C ASN A 85 12.36 -2.97 -3.52
N LEU A 86 11.21 -2.88 -2.85
CA LEU A 86 11.01 -1.92 -1.75
C LEU A 86 12.03 -2.13 -0.64
N LEU A 87 12.24 -3.38 -0.22
CA LEU A 87 13.24 -3.73 0.79
C LEU A 87 14.65 -3.37 0.30
N LYS A 88 15.00 -3.71 -0.95
CA LYS A 88 16.30 -3.40 -1.54
C LYS A 88 16.55 -1.90 -1.56
N ARG A 89 15.59 -1.09 -2.02
CA ARG A 89 15.70 0.38 -2.02
C ARG A 89 16.01 0.92 -0.63
N TYR A 90 15.30 0.46 0.39
CA TYR A 90 15.50 0.89 1.78
C TYR A 90 16.92 0.58 2.29
N PHE A 91 17.45 -0.61 2.00
CA PHE A 91 18.80 -1.00 2.43
C PHE A 91 19.92 -0.33 1.61
N ASP A 92 19.69 -0.12 0.31
CA ASP A 92 20.62 0.59 -0.58
C ASP A 92 20.81 2.05 -0.12
N GLU A 93 19.72 2.75 0.25
CA GLU A 93 19.79 4.12 0.79
C GLU A 93 20.66 4.22 2.06
N LYS A 94 20.78 3.13 2.81
CA LYS A 94 21.60 3.06 4.04
C LYS A 94 22.98 2.46 3.82
N ASN A 95 23.29 2.00 2.60
CA ASN A 95 24.51 1.26 2.27
C ASN A 95 24.71 0.01 3.15
N ILE A 96 23.62 -0.67 3.52
CA ILE A 96 23.67 -1.88 4.35
C ILE A 96 23.43 -3.09 3.43
N PRO A 97 24.40 -4.00 3.27
CA PRO A 97 24.16 -5.24 2.53
C PRO A 97 23.24 -6.18 3.31
N PHE A 98 22.40 -6.92 2.61
CA PHE A 98 21.55 -7.98 3.15
C PHE A 98 21.37 -9.10 2.10
N LYS A 99 20.81 -10.23 2.50
CA LYS A 99 20.50 -11.36 1.61
C LYS A 99 18.98 -11.47 1.44
N PRO A 100 18.40 -11.13 0.27
CA PRO A 100 16.96 -11.25 0.08
C PRO A 100 16.52 -12.71 0.04
N PHE A 101 15.40 -13.02 0.68
CA PHE A 101 14.70 -14.30 0.55
C PHE A 101 13.24 -14.04 0.15
N VAL A 102 12.94 -14.21 -1.13
CA VAL A 102 11.64 -13.85 -1.68
C VAL A 102 10.62 -14.96 -1.45
N LEU A 103 9.44 -14.59 -0.95
CA LEU A 103 8.30 -15.48 -0.77
C LEU A 103 7.07 -14.87 -1.42
N ASN A 104 6.12 -15.71 -1.85
CA ASN A 104 4.86 -15.28 -2.46
C ASN A 104 3.71 -15.25 -1.42
N GLY A 105 4.05 -15.08 -0.14
CA GLY A 105 3.12 -15.13 1.00
C GLY A 105 3.64 -15.98 2.16
N SER A 106 2.92 -15.92 3.29
CA SER A 106 3.30 -16.59 4.55
C SER A 106 4.73 -16.27 5.00
N VAL A 107 5.10 -14.98 4.93
CA VAL A 107 6.45 -14.52 5.22
C VAL A 107 6.84 -14.79 6.68
N GLU A 108 5.87 -14.71 7.59
CA GLU A 108 6.01 -14.99 9.01
C GLU A 108 6.53 -16.42 9.29
N VAL A 109 6.21 -17.38 8.43
CA VAL A 109 6.63 -18.79 8.56
C VAL A 109 8.13 -18.95 8.28
N ALA A 110 8.72 -18.04 7.50
CA ALA A 110 10.13 -18.10 7.13
C ALA A 110 11.06 -18.04 8.35
N HIS A 111 10.69 -17.25 9.35
CA HIS A 111 11.46 -17.14 10.58
C HIS A 111 11.40 -18.43 11.39
N ASN A 112 10.18 -18.91 11.70
CA ASN A 112 9.96 -20.13 12.49
C ASN A 112 10.56 -21.39 11.84
N SER A 113 10.73 -21.38 10.52
CA SER A 113 11.35 -22.47 9.76
C SER A 113 12.89 -22.35 9.66
N GLY A 114 13.51 -21.35 10.29
CA GLY A 114 14.95 -21.10 10.21
C GLY A 114 15.44 -20.66 8.82
N LEU A 115 14.53 -20.22 7.94
CA LEU A 115 14.86 -19.81 6.57
C LEU A 115 15.31 -18.34 6.49
N ALA A 116 15.02 -17.52 7.50
CA ALA A 116 15.40 -16.12 7.55
C ALA A 116 15.69 -15.61 8.97
N ASP A 117 16.63 -14.66 9.07
CA ASP A 117 17.08 -14.01 10.31
C ASP A 117 16.17 -12.86 10.76
N ALA A 118 15.36 -12.35 9.83
CA ALA A 118 14.37 -11.29 9.99
C ALA A 118 13.35 -11.39 8.84
N ILE A 119 12.22 -10.71 8.98
CA ILE A 119 11.23 -10.61 7.92
C ILE A 119 10.93 -9.15 7.59
N CYS A 120 10.43 -8.90 6.38
CA CYS A 120 9.85 -7.64 5.98
C CYS A 120 8.51 -7.89 5.29
N ASP A 121 7.42 -7.55 5.97
CA ASP A 121 6.06 -7.79 5.46
C ASP A 121 5.09 -6.69 5.89
N LEU A 122 3.87 -6.73 5.35
CA LEU A 122 2.80 -5.79 5.66
C LEU A 122 2.30 -5.98 7.09
N VAL A 123 2.26 -4.88 7.82
CA VAL A 123 1.76 -4.77 9.19
C VAL A 123 0.60 -3.79 9.20
N SER A 124 -0.54 -4.25 9.72
CA SER A 124 -1.69 -3.40 10.06
C SER A 124 -1.75 -3.22 11.59
N THR A 125 -2.36 -4.17 12.29
CA THR A 125 -2.45 -4.18 13.76
C THR A 125 -1.21 -4.76 14.45
N GLY A 126 -0.44 -5.61 13.77
CA GLY A 126 0.72 -6.32 14.35
C GLY A 126 0.41 -7.71 14.92
N ALA A 127 -0.85 -8.10 15.01
CA ALA A 127 -1.26 -9.37 15.64
C ALA A 127 -0.59 -10.61 15.02
N THR A 128 -0.42 -10.65 13.69
CA THR A 128 0.25 -11.76 13.00
C THR A 128 1.73 -11.88 13.39
N LEU A 129 2.42 -10.76 13.59
CA LEU A 129 3.83 -10.78 14.02
C LEU A 129 3.94 -11.34 15.44
N GLU A 130 3.12 -10.82 16.34
CA GLU A 130 3.10 -11.23 17.75
C GLU A 130 2.79 -12.72 17.90
N ALA A 131 1.80 -13.23 17.15
CA ALA A 131 1.45 -14.65 17.12
C ALA A 131 2.60 -15.56 16.64
N ASN A 132 3.60 -15.00 15.94
CA ASN A 132 4.77 -15.71 15.45
C ASN A 132 6.05 -15.34 16.21
N GLY A 133 5.95 -14.71 17.39
CA GLY A 133 7.11 -14.37 18.22
C GLY A 133 7.98 -13.25 17.64
N LEU A 134 7.43 -12.41 16.77
CA LEU A 134 8.12 -11.33 16.10
C LEU A 134 7.63 -9.97 16.61
N ARG A 135 8.54 -9.00 16.62
CA ARG A 135 8.24 -7.59 16.86
C ARG A 135 8.69 -6.73 15.70
N GLU A 136 7.89 -5.71 15.41
CA GLU A 136 8.26 -4.68 14.45
C GLU A 136 9.43 -3.84 15.00
N VAL A 137 10.38 -3.51 14.14
CA VAL A 137 11.54 -2.68 14.50
C VAL A 137 11.69 -1.43 13.68
N GLU A 138 11.21 -1.44 12.43
CA GLU A 138 11.44 -0.35 11.51
C GLU A 138 10.41 -0.38 10.38
N THR A 139 9.76 0.74 10.12
CA THR A 139 8.85 0.89 8.98
C THR A 139 9.62 1.32 7.73
N ILE A 140 9.47 0.60 6.63
CA ILE A 140 10.18 0.89 5.38
C ILE A 140 9.30 1.57 4.31
N TYR A 141 7.98 1.38 4.38
CA TYR A 141 7.05 1.99 3.44
C TYR A 141 5.64 2.08 4.03
N HIS A 142 4.95 3.21 3.85
CA HIS A 142 3.54 3.34 4.24
C HIS A 142 2.64 3.06 3.05
N SER A 143 1.63 2.21 3.24
CA SER A 143 0.70 1.85 2.18
C SER A 143 -0.75 2.16 2.52
N ARG A 144 -1.52 2.47 1.48
CA ARG A 144 -2.97 2.61 1.50
C ARG A 144 -3.53 2.30 0.12
N ALA A 145 -4.82 2.01 0.03
CA ALA A 145 -5.46 1.87 -1.27
C ALA A 145 -5.40 3.21 -2.04
N CYS A 146 -5.21 3.13 -3.36
CA CYS A 146 -5.25 4.28 -4.25
C CYS A 146 -6.02 3.93 -5.53
N LEU A 147 -6.65 4.95 -6.09
CA LEU A 147 -7.22 4.93 -7.42
C LEU A 147 -6.15 5.42 -8.40
N ILE A 148 -5.80 4.58 -9.36
CA ILE A 148 -4.89 4.90 -10.46
C ILE A 148 -5.63 4.90 -11.78
N SER A 149 -5.11 5.64 -12.76
CA SER A 149 -5.58 5.62 -14.13
C SER A 149 -4.43 5.50 -15.12
N ARG A 150 -4.77 5.15 -16.35
CA ARG A 150 -3.91 5.40 -17.50
C ARG A 150 -3.65 6.91 -17.62
N GLU A 151 -2.49 7.30 -18.17
CA GLU A 151 -2.18 8.70 -18.43
C GLU A 151 -3.19 9.37 -19.39
N ASP A 152 -3.49 10.64 -19.12
CA ASP A 152 -4.48 11.42 -19.87
C ASP A 152 -4.15 11.48 -21.38
N LYS A 153 -2.87 11.54 -21.76
CA LYS A 153 -2.46 11.63 -23.17
C LYS A 153 -2.86 10.40 -24.00
N HIS A 154 -3.14 9.28 -23.35
CA HIS A 154 -3.50 8.02 -23.99
C HIS A 154 -5.00 7.69 -23.87
N MET A 155 -5.82 8.66 -23.50
CA MET A 155 -7.23 8.44 -23.18
C MET A 155 -8.17 9.36 -23.98
N ALA A 156 -9.24 8.77 -24.51
CA ALA A 156 -10.30 9.50 -25.20
C ALA A 156 -11.04 10.48 -24.25
N ILE A 157 -11.53 11.60 -24.80
CA ILE A 157 -12.18 12.68 -24.04
C ILE A 157 -13.38 12.17 -23.22
N ASP A 158 -14.19 11.28 -23.81
CA ASP A 158 -15.36 10.72 -23.13
C ASP A 158 -14.99 9.87 -21.92
N LYS A 159 -13.90 9.08 -22.02
CA LYS A 159 -13.39 8.30 -20.89
C LYS A 159 -12.89 9.21 -19.78
N LYS A 160 -12.12 10.26 -20.09
CA LYS A 160 -11.69 11.26 -19.09
C LYS A 160 -12.86 11.89 -18.35
N ARG A 161 -13.90 12.30 -19.09
CA ARG A 161 -15.12 12.88 -18.53
C ARG A 161 -15.87 11.89 -17.62
N PHE A 162 -15.92 10.62 -17.99
CA PHE A 162 -16.49 9.57 -17.16
C PHE A 162 -15.69 9.36 -15.87
N ILE A 163 -14.36 9.27 -15.97
CA ILE A 163 -13.46 9.14 -14.82
C ILE A 163 -13.63 10.32 -13.87
N GLN A 164 -13.69 11.55 -14.38
CA GLN A 164 -13.88 12.73 -13.53
C GLN A 164 -15.22 12.68 -12.78
N LYS A 165 -16.30 12.23 -13.43
CA LYS A 165 -17.59 12.03 -12.77
C LYS A 165 -17.50 10.99 -11.65
N LEU A 166 -16.79 9.88 -11.88
CA LEU A 166 -16.59 8.84 -10.88
C LEU A 166 -15.75 9.36 -9.69
N LEU A 167 -14.66 10.08 -9.98
CA LEU A 167 -13.79 10.68 -8.97
C LEU A 167 -14.57 11.65 -8.08
N ASN A 168 -15.42 12.50 -8.65
CA ASN A 168 -16.29 13.40 -7.88
C ASN A 168 -17.23 12.64 -6.93
N ARG A 169 -17.78 11.49 -7.37
CA ARG A 169 -18.62 10.63 -6.52
C ARG A 169 -17.84 10.00 -5.38
N ILE A 170 -16.65 9.48 -5.66
CA ILE A 170 -15.75 8.91 -4.64
C ILE A 170 -15.42 9.97 -3.59
N GLN A 171 -15.01 11.17 -4.03
CA GLN A 171 -14.69 12.27 -3.13
C GLN A 171 -15.91 12.73 -2.31
N GLY A 172 -17.11 12.71 -2.90
CA GLY A 172 -18.35 12.97 -2.17
C GLY A 172 -18.59 11.98 -1.03
N VAL A 173 -18.40 10.68 -1.28
CA VAL A 173 -18.55 9.62 -0.26
C VAL A 173 -17.50 9.76 0.84
N ILE A 174 -16.23 10.00 0.49
CA ILE A 174 -15.14 10.18 1.46
C ILE A 174 -15.45 11.38 2.37
N LYS A 175 -15.82 12.54 1.81
CA LYS A 175 -16.17 13.74 2.60
C LYS A 175 -17.39 13.51 3.50
N ALA A 176 -18.39 12.78 3.01
CA ALA A 176 -19.60 12.51 3.77
C ALA A 176 -19.36 11.55 4.96
N ARG A 177 -18.32 10.70 4.94
CA ARG A 177 -18.02 9.78 6.05
C ARG A 177 -17.75 10.49 7.38
N GLU A 178 -17.12 11.66 7.31
CA GLU A 178 -16.81 12.50 8.49
C GLU A 178 -18.00 13.34 8.95
N SER A 179 -19.12 13.30 8.23
CA SER A 179 -20.32 14.07 8.53
C SER A 179 -21.43 13.16 9.05
N LYS A 180 -22.16 13.61 10.08
CA LYS A 180 -23.39 13.00 10.55
C LYS A 180 -24.52 14.00 10.39
N TYR A 181 -25.63 13.58 9.78
CA TYR A 181 -26.85 14.37 9.78
C TYR A 181 -27.51 14.25 11.15
N ILE A 182 -27.55 15.36 11.88
CA ILE A 182 -28.19 15.45 13.19
C ILE A 182 -29.50 16.22 13.00
N MET A 183 -30.61 15.59 13.40
CA MET A 183 -31.93 16.20 13.41
C MET A 183 -32.37 16.38 14.86
N LEU A 184 -32.72 17.61 15.22
CA LEU A 184 -33.12 17.99 16.57
C LEU A 184 -34.49 18.66 16.50
N HIS A 185 -35.36 18.35 17.45
CA HIS A 185 -36.60 19.09 17.64
C HIS A 185 -36.36 20.23 18.61
N ILE A 186 -36.93 21.40 18.29
CA ILE A 186 -36.87 22.59 19.12
C ILE A 186 -38.22 23.29 19.09
N ASP A 187 -38.61 23.87 20.23
CA ASP A 187 -39.74 24.79 20.29
C ASP A 187 -39.50 25.95 19.32
N LYS A 188 -40.49 26.26 18.46
CA LYS A 188 -40.39 27.34 17.47
C LYS A 188 -39.93 28.68 18.08
N ASN A 189 -40.35 28.95 19.32
CA ASN A 189 -40.04 30.18 20.03
C ASN A 189 -38.56 30.30 20.45
N LYS A 190 -37.77 29.22 20.37
CA LYS A 190 -36.35 29.18 20.74
C LYS A 190 -35.40 29.12 19.54
N LEU A 191 -35.91 29.20 18.30
CA LEU A 191 -35.10 29.08 17.09
C LEU A 191 -33.98 30.13 17.03
N ASN A 192 -34.30 31.40 17.28
CA ASN A 192 -33.36 32.53 17.22
C ASN A 192 -32.25 32.48 18.31
N THR A 193 -32.36 31.58 19.28
CA THR A 193 -31.39 31.46 20.38
C THR A 193 -30.25 30.48 20.06
N ILE A 194 -30.39 29.67 19.00
CA ILE A 194 -29.49 28.53 18.70
C ILE A 194 -28.98 28.54 17.25
N THR A 195 -29.57 29.35 16.36
CA THR A 195 -29.03 29.67 15.03
C THR A 195 -28.13 30.89 15.07
#